data_AF-A0A5C4VT33-F1
#
_entry.id   AF-A0A5C4VT33-F1
#
_cell.length_a   1.000
_cell.length_b   1.000
_cell.length_c   1.000
_cell.angle_alpha   90.00
_cell.angle_beta   90.00
_cell.angle_gamma   90.00
#
_symmetry.space_group_name_H-M   'P 1'
#
loop_
_entity.id
_entity.type
_entity.pdbx_description
1 polymer ?
#
loop_
_entity_poly.entity_id
_entity_poly.type
_entity_poly.pdbx_seq_one_letter_code
_entity_poly.pdbx_strand_id
1 'polypeptide(L)'
;MSTTHAPATRRPATSEVVAAAGVAGLGVACLLSPEHIEDGPVVCPFRRLTGLPCPGCGLTRSWVYAAHGWWREAFTAHLFGPLLAAVVLVLAVAVVRARVRRTAAPSLDRVVRHPVTIAVITAWLAFAIVRIAAAA
;
A
#
# COMPACT_ATOMS: atom_id res chain seq x y z
N MET A 1 -0.31 23.62 44.18
CA MET A 1 -0.60 22.25 43.71
C MET A 1 -0.44 22.23 42.20
N SER A 2 0.72 21.77 41.72
CA SER A 2 1.06 21.74 40.30
C SER A 2 0.59 20.42 39.69
N THR A 3 -0.38 20.47 38.78
CA THR A 3 -0.78 19.29 38.00
C THR A 3 0.22 19.09 36.87
N THR A 4 1.15 18.14 37.04
CA THR A 4 1.99 17.61 35.97
C THR A 4 1.08 16.87 34.98
N HIS A 5 0.75 17.51 33.85
CA HIS A 5 0.21 16.79 32.70
C HIS A 5 1.34 15.93 32.10
N ALA A 6 1.41 14.67 32.51
CA ALA A 6 2.17 13.67 31.76
C ALA A 6 1.67 13.69 30.30
N PRO A 7 2.56 13.74 29.30
CA PRO A 7 2.13 13.64 27.91
C PRO A 7 1.48 12.27 27.75
N ALA A 8 0.15 12.24 27.65
CA ALA A 8 -0.58 11.03 27.33
C ALA A 8 0.00 10.51 26.01
N THR A 9 0.75 9.42 26.08
CA THR A 9 1.31 8.75 24.91
C THR A 9 0.11 8.28 24.09
N ARG A 10 -0.30 9.09 23.10
CA ARG A 10 -1.37 8.72 22.18
C ARG A 10 -0.92 7.43 21.51
N ARG A 11 -1.65 6.33 21.76
CA ARG A 11 -1.50 5.13 20.95
C ARG A 11 -1.70 5.53 19.48
N PRO A 12 -0.77 5.19 18.58
CA PRO A 12 -0.92 5.55 17.18
C PRO A 12 -2.22 4.95 16.66
N ALA A 13 -3.02 5.76 15.97
CA ALA A 13 -4.24 5.28 15.36
C ALA A 13 -3.89 4.24 14.28
N THR A 14 -4.75 3.26 14.03
CA THR A 14 -4.54 2.25 12.98
C THR A 14 -4.24 2.89 11.62
N SER A 15 -4.82 4.06 11.32
CA SER A 15 -4.51 4.86 10.12
C SER A 15 -3.08 5.35 10.08
N GLU A 16 -2.49 5.73 11.22
CA GLU A 16 -1.09 6.17 11.29
C GLU A 16 -0.15 4.99 11.04
N VAL A 17 -0.45 3.80 11.57
CA VAL A 17 0.35 2.59 11.34
C VAL A 17 0.30 2.15 9.88
N VAL A 18 -0.90 2.12 9.28
CA VAL A 18 -1.07 1.75 7.86
C VAL A 18 -0.39 2.77 6.94
N ALA A 19 -0.53 4.07 7.23
CA ALA A 19 0.16 5.11 6.46
C ALA A 19 1.68 5.00 6.60
N ALA A 20 2.20 4.80 7.82
CA ALA A 20 3.63 4.65 8.05
C ALA A 20 4.19 3.41 7.33
N ALA A 21 3.50 2.28 7.39
CA ALA A 21 3.90 1.06 6.70
C ALA A 21 3.89 1.24 5.18
N GLY A 22 2.84 1.88 4.64
CA GLY A 22 2.74 2.17 3.21
C GLY A 22 3.82 3.14 2.72
N VAL A 23 4.09 4.21 3.46
CA VAL A 23 5.16 5.17 3.16
C VAL A 23 6.52 4.52 3.25
N ALA A 24 6.77 3.67 4.26
CA ALA A 24 7.99 2.91 4.35
C ALA A 24 8.18 1.99 3.14
N GLY A 25 7.11 1.28 2.72
CA GLY A 25 7.13 0.46 1.52
C GLY A 25 7.40 1.26 0.24
N LEU A 26 6.83 2.46 0.11
CA LEU A 26 7.07 3.34 -1.02
C LEU A 26 8.51 3.90 -1.00
N GLY A 27 9.02 4.26 0.18
CA GLY A 27 10.41 4.71 0.35
C GLY A 27 11.42 3.63 0.01
N VAL A 28 11.16 2.38 0.45
CA VAL A 28 11.95 1.21 0.03
C VAL A 28 11.86 1.01 -1.48
N ALA A 29 10.69 1.19 -2.08
CA ALA A 29 10.53 1.09 -3.53
C ALA A 29 11.32 2.16 -4.31
N CYS A 30 11.49 3.37 -3.75
CA CYS A 30 12.35 4.41 -4.33
C CYS A 30 13.85 4.11 -4.17
N LEU A 31 14.22 3.34 -3.14
CA LEU A 31 15.61 2.97 -2.85
C LEU A 31 16.07 1.75 -3.67
N LEU A 32 15.13 0.91 -4.12
CA LEU A 32 15.42 -0.24 -4.95
C LEU A 32 15.43 0.16 -6.42
N SER A 33 16.56 0.01 -7.10
CA SER A 33 16.62 0.23 -8.55
C SER A 33 15.80 -0.82 -9.31
N PRO A 34 15.11 -0.44 -10.40
CA PRO A 34 14.30 -1.36 -11.21
C PRO A 34 15.10 -2.55 -11.74
N GLU A 35 16.37 -2.32 -12.11
CA GLU A 35 17.31 -3.34 -12.59
C GLU A 35 17.56 -4.47 -11.59
N HIS A 36 17.57 -4.19 -10.28
CA HIS A 36 17.79 -5.20 -9.24
C HIS A 36 16.54 -6.06 -8.95
N ILE A 37 15.36 -5.65 -9.40
CA ILE A 37 14.09 -6.35 -9.14
C ILE A 37 13.70 -7.27 -10.29
N GLU A 38 14.26 -7.07 -11.48
CA GLU A 38 14.07 -7.97 -12.62
C GLU A 38 14.89 -9.25 -12.45
N ASP A 39 16.13 -9.14 -12.00
CA ASP A 39 17.04 -10.27 -11.73
C ASP A 39 16.83 -10.93 -10.36
N GLY A 40 15.96 -10.34 -9.53
CA GLY A 40 15.69 -10.81 -8.18
C GLY A 40 14.97 -12.16 -8.14
N PRO A 41 15.29 -13.05 -7.18
CA PRO A 41 14.59 -14.32 -7.03
C PRO A 41 13.10 -14.10 -6.74
N VAL A 42 12.25 -15.06 -7.12
CA VAL A 42 10.83 -15.05 -6.71
C VAL A 42 10.75 -15.19 -5.18
N VAL A 43 10.60 -14.05 -4.49
CA VAL A 43 10.54 -13.97 -3.01
C VAL A 43 9.15 -14.31 -2.48
N CYS A 44 8.12 -14.40 -3.33
CA CYS A 44 6.76 -14.70 -2.89
C CYS A 44 6.63 -16.19 -2.45
N PRO A 45 6.46 -16.48 -1.15
CA PRO A 45 6.37 -17.85 -0.66
C PRO A 45 5.13 -18.57 -1.20
N PHE A 46 4.01 -17.87 -1.38
CA PHE A 46 2.80 -18.44 -1.96
C PHE A 46 3.06 -18.97 -3.37
N ARG A 47 3.66 -18.14 -4.24
CA ARG A 47 3.99 -18.57 -5.61
C ARG A 47 5.01 -19.71 -5.64
N ARG A 48 5.95 -19.73 -4.70
CA ARG A 48 6.93 -20.83 -4.54
C ARG A 48 6.27 -22.14 -4.11
N LEU A 49 5.23 -22.07 -3.27
CA LEU A 49 4.53 -23.23 -2.72
C LEU A 49 3.44 -23.77 -3.65
N THR A 50 2.65 -22.90 -4.28
CA THR A 50 1.46 -23.29 -5.06
C THR A 50 1.65 -23.18 -6.57
N GLY A 51 2.69 -22.48 -7.04
CA GLY A 51 2.85 -22.10 -8.45
C GLY A 51 1.89 -20.99 -8.91
N LEU A 52 0.86 -20.66 -8.12
CA LEU A 52 -0.20 -19.73 -8.49
C LEU A 52 0.17 -18.28 -8.11
N PRO A 53 -0.21 -17.28 -8.93
CA PRO A 53 -0.06 -15.89 -8.56
C PRO A 53 -1.06 -15.51 -7.46
N CYS A 54 -0.58 -15.07 -6.29
CA CYS A 54 -1.42 -14.53 -5.22
C CYS A 54 -1.95 -13.11 -5.58
N PRO A 55 -2.96 -12.57 -4.88
CA PRO A 55 -3.53 -11.25 -5.17
C PRO A 55 -2.53 -10.09 -5.01
N GLY A 56 -1.40 -10.30 -4.33
CA GLY A 56 -0.30 -9.33 -4.19
C GLY A 56 0.94 -9.64 -5.04
N CYS A 57 0.94 -10.69 -5.87
CA CYS A 57 2.10 -11.05 -6.67
C CYS A 57 2.44 -9.94 -7.68
N GLY A 58 3.62 -9.35 -7.56
CA GLY A 58 4.09 -8.27 -8.42
C GLY A 58 3.86 -6.85 -7.86
N LEU A 59 3.25 -6.72 -6.68
CA LEU A 59 2.95 -5.42 -6.08
C LEU A 59 4.22 -4.60 -5.79
N THR A 60 5.25 -5.21 -5.21
CA THR A 60 6.54 -4.54 -4.93
C THR A 60 7.20 -4.04 -6.21
N ARG A 61 7.23 -4.88 -7.26
CA ARG A 61 7.80 -4.51 -8.56
C ARG A 61 7.00 -3.37 -9.21
N SER A 62 5.68 -3.45 -9.12
CA SER A 62 4.78 -2.39 -9.61
C SER A 62 5.01 -1.06 -8.88
N TRP A 63 5.20 -1.07 -7.56
CA TRP A 63 5.51 0.13 -6.79
C TRP A 63 6.87 0.71 -7.15
N VAL A 64 7.87 -0.13 -7.40
CA VAL A 64 9.20 0.35 -7.81
C VAL A 64 9.13 0.99 -9.19
N TYR A 65 8.49 0.35 -10.16
CA TYR A 65 8.28 0.96 -11.48
C TYR A 65 7.48 2.26 -11.39
N ALA A 66 6.40 2.29 -10.59
CA ALA A 66 5.63 3.51 -10.37
C ALA A 66 6.46 4.63 -9.71
N ALA A 67 7.33 4.29 -8.76
CA ALA A 67 8.22 5.24 -8.10
C ALA A 67 9.26 5.85 -9.06
N HIS A 68 9.69 5.10 -10.08
CA HIS A 68 10.63 5.55 -11.12
C HIS A 68 9.93 6.16 -12.35
N GLY A 69 8.60 6.27 -12.34
CA GLY A 69 7.81 6.82 -13.44
C GLY A 69 7.61 5.87 -14.63
N TRP A 70 7.96 4.59 -14.48
CA TRP A 70 7.78 3.55 -15.50
C TRP A 70 6.37 2.97 -15.41
N TRP A 71 5.38 3.79 -15.76
CA TRP A 71 3.98 3.47 -15.54
C TRP A 71 3.53 2.23 -16.30
N ARG A 72 4.04 2.03 -17.53
CA ARG A 72 3.67 0.88 -18.37
C ARG A 72 4.09 -0.42 -17.68
N GLU A 73 5.32 -0.48 -17.23
CA GLU A 73 5.95 -1.58 -16.51
C GLU A 73 5.27 -1.79 -15.14
N ALA A 74 4.85 -0.70 -14.49
CA ALA A 74 4.11 -0.76 -13.25
C ALA A 74 2.75 -1.46 -13.42
N PHE A 75 2.01 -1.14 -14.48
CA PHE A 75 0.73 -1.79 -14.78
C PHE A 75 0.90 -3.24 -15.26
N THR A 76 1.97 -3.56 -16.02
CA THR A 76 2.24 -4.95 -16.42
C THR A 76 2.65 -5.81 -15.22
N ALA A 77 3.40 -5.26 -14.27
CA ALA A 77 3.78 -5.96 -13.05
C ALA A 77 2.56 -6.22 -12.14
N HIS A 78 1.70 -5.22 -11.96
CA HIS A 78 0.44 -5.37 -11.23
C HIS A 78 -0.54 -4.27 -11.61
N LEU A 79 -1.66 -4.62 -12.22
CA LEU A 79 -2.64 -3.63 -12.73
C LEU A 79 -3.12 -2.65 -11.65
N PHE A 80 -3.37 -3.14 -10.43
CA PHE A 80 -3.81 -2.31 -9.30
C PHE A 80 -2.65 -1.74 -8.46
N GLY A 81 -1.39 -2.05 -8.79
CA GLY A 81 -0.25 -1.62 -7.99
C GLY A 81 -0.06 -0.10 -7.95
N PRO A 82 -0.10 0.61 -9.11
CA PRO A 82 -0.01 2.07 -9.13
C PRO A 82 -1.19 2.74 -8.41
N LEU A 83 -2.39 2.16 -8.54
CA LEU A 83 -3.58 2.66 -7.84
C LEU A 83 -3.40 2.57 -6.32
N LEU A 84 -2.89 1.44 -5.81
CA LEU A 84 -2.65 1.27 -4.38
C LEU A 84 -1.54 2.22 -3.88
N ALA A 85 -0.48 2.42 -4.66
CA ALA A 85 0.57 3.40 -4.34
C ALA A 85 -0.01 4.82 -4.22
N ALA A 86 -0.91 5.21 -5.13
CA ALA A 86 -1.58 6.50 -5.08
C ALA A 86 -2.48 6.64 -3.84
N VAL A 87 -3.24 5.62 -3.47
CA VAL A 87 -4.09 5.63 -2.26
C VAL A 87 -3.23 5.80 -1.00
N VAL A 88 -2.11 5.08 -0.91
CA VAL A 88 -1.16 5.21 0.20
C VAL A 88 -0.60 6.63 0.28
N LEU A 89 -0.23 7.23 -0.85
CA LEU A 89 0.28 8.60 -0.91
C LEU A 89 -0.77 9.61 -0.44
N VAL A 90 -2.03 9.49 -0.91
CA VAL A 90 -3.13 10.36 -0.49
C VAL A 90 -3.39 10.23 1.02
N LEU A 91 -3.40 9.00 1.55
CA LEU A 91 -3.57 8.76 2.99
C LEU A 91 -2.43 9.40 3.79
N ALA A 92 -1.18 9.25 3.33
CA ALA A 92 -0.02 9.85 3.97
C ALA A 92 -0.12 11.38 4.01
N VAL A 93 -0.47 12.01 2.88
CA VAL A 93 -0.69 13.47 2.80
C VAL A 93 -1.81 13.91 3.73
N ALA A 94 -2.92 13.19 3.79
CA ALA A 94 -4.04 13.51 4.66
C ALA A 94 -3.65 13.42 6.15
N VAL A 95 -2.88 12.40 6.54
CA VAL A 95 -2.34 12.24 7.89
C VAL A 95 -1.38 13.37 8.23
N VAL A 96 -0.41 13.68 7.36
CA VAL A 96 0.54 14.79 7.55
C VAL A 96 -0.20 16.12 7.69
N ARG A 97 -1.17 16.39 6.82
CA ARG A 97 -1.98 17.61 6.88
C ARG A 97 -2.77 17.71 8.19
N ALA A 98 -3.36 16.61 8.65
CA ALA A 98 -4.10 16.59 9.92
C ALA A 98 -3.16 16.85 11.11
N ARG A 99 -1.96 16.29 11.10
CA ARG A 99 -0.93 16.55 12.11
C ARG A 99 -0.45 18.00 12.11
N VAL A 100 -0.16 18.57 10.94
CA VAL A 100 0.26 19.98 10.79
C VAL A 100 -0.84 20.93 11.24
N ARG A 101 -2.10 20.64 10.93
CA ARG A 101 -3.26 21.46 11.33
C ARG A 101 -3.74 21.21 12.76
N ARG A 102 -3.08 20.31 13.51
CA ARG A 102 -3.50 19.84 14.85
C ARG A 102 -4.96 19.38 14.91
N THR A 103 -5.51 18.90 13.81
CA THR A 103 -6.86 18.33 13.73
C THR A 103 -6.82 16.83 14.01
N ALA A 104 -7.96 16.23 14.38
CA ALA A 104 -8.06 14.78 14.49
C ALA A 104 -7.64 14.13 13.16
N ALA A 105 -6.78 13.09 13.22
CA ALA A 105 -6.42 12.31 12.04
C ALA A 105 -7.69 11.73 11.40
N PRO A 106 -7.77 11.65 10.06
CA PRO A 106 -8.90 11.00 9.42
C PRO A 106 -9.02 9.56 9.94
N SER A 107 -10.21 9.18 10.40
CA SER A 107 -10.45 7.82 10.87
C SER A 107 -10.31 6.87 9.68
N LEU A 108 -9.50 5.82 9.86
CA LEU A 108 -9.34 4.78 8.85
C LEU A 108 -10.70 4.19 8.46
N ASP A 109 -11.61 4.11 9.43
CA ASP A 109 -12.98 3.62 9.23
C ASP A 109 -13.75 4.40 8.16
N ARG A 110 -13.55 5.72 8.04
CA ARG A 110 -14.22 6.51 6.99
C ARG A 110 -13.65 6.23 5.61
N VAL A 111 -12.33 6.01 5.51
CA VAL A 111 -11.66 5.70 4.24
C VAL A 111 -11.97 4.27 3.79
N VAL A 112 -11.93 3.31 4.72
CA VAL A 112 -12.22 1.89 4.44
C VAL A 112 -13.70 1.67 4.15
N ARG A 113 -14.61 2.35 4.87
CA ARG A 113 -16.06 2.27 4.60
C ARG A 113 -16.52 3.15 3.44
N HIS A 114 -15.62 3.90 2.81
CA HIS A 114 -16.00 4.67 1.63
C HIS A 114 -16.40 3.69 0.52
N PRO A 115 -17.56 3.87 -0.13
CA PRO A 115 -18.07 2.92 -1.13
C PRO A 115 -17.09 2.72 -2.29
N VAL A 116 -16.31 3.75 -2.63
CA VAL A 116 -15.23 3.65 -3.63
C VAL A 116 -14.11 2.71 -3.17
N THR A 117 -13.68 2.78 -1.92
CA THR A 117 -12.64 1.87 -1.40
C THR A 117 -13.13 0.43 -1.39
N ILE A 118 -14.38 0.22 -0.97
CA ILE A 118 -15.01 -1.11 -1.01
C ILE A 118 -15.11 -1.61 -2.46
N ALA A 119 -15.59 -0.78 -3.39
CA ALA A 119 -15.68 -1.14 -4.80
C ALA A 119 -14.32 -1.48 -5.40
N VAL A 120 -13.27 -0.72 -5.07
CA VAL A 120 -11.88 -0.99 -5.51
C VAL A 120 -11.35 -2.29 -4.93
N ILE A 121 -11.55 -2.55 -3.63
CA ILE A 121 -11.13 -3.80 -2.98
C ILE A 121 -11.90 -4.99 -3.59
N THR A 122 -13.21 -4.87 -3.79
CA THR A 122 -14.03 -5.91 -4.42
C THR A 122 -13.60 -6.17 -5.84
N ALA A 123 -13.34 -5.13 -6.64
CA ALA A 123 -12.85 -5.26 -8.01
C ALA A 123 -11.45 -5.90 -8.05
N TRP A 124 -10.57 -5.56 -7.10
CA TRP A 124 -9.25 -6.16 -6.97
C TRP A 124 -9.33 -7.65 -6.60
N LEU A 125 -10.16 -8.01 -5.63
CA LEU A 125 -10.38 -9.41 -5.24
C LEU A 125 -11.00 -10.21 -6.38
N ALA A 126 -12.00 -9.65 -7.08
CA ALA A 126 -12.61 -10.29 -8.24
C ALA A 126 -11.58 -10.52 -9.36
N PHE A 127 -10.77 -9.50 -9.70
CA PHE A 127 -9.69 -9.65 -10.66
C PHE A 127 -8.65 -10.69 -10.23
N ALA A 128 -8.28 -10.71 -8.95
CA ALA A 128 -7.35 -11.71 -8.41
C ALA A 128 -7.91 -13.13 -8.51
N ILE A 129 -9.21 -13.31 -8.24
CA ILE A 129 -9.89 -14.60 -8.42
C ILE A 129 -9.85 -15.02 -9.89
N VAL A 130 -10.18 -14.13 -10.83
CA VAL A 130 -10.10 -14.41 -12.27
C VAL A 130 -8.68 -14.78 -12.69
N ARG A 131 -7.67 -14.06 -12.19
CA ARG A 131 -6.25 -14.33 -12.45
C ARG A 131 -5.77 -15.67 -11.91
N ILE A 132 -6.25 -16.06 -10.73
CA ILE A 132 -5.95 -17.38 -10.14
C ILE A 132 -6.66 -18.47 -10.94
N ALA A 133 -7.94 -18.29 -11.25
CA ALA A 133 -8.74 -19.24 -12.01
C ALA A 133 -8.22 -19.45 -13.44
N ALA A 134 -7.66 -18.42 -14.08
CA ALA A 134 -7.04 -18.52 -15.40
C ALA A 134 -5.61 -19.11 -15.37
N ALA A 135 -5.00 -19.25 -14.18
CA ALA A 135 -3.66 -19.78 -13.99
C ALA A 135 -3.64 -21.18 -13.33
N ALA A 136 -4.80 -21.67 -12.90
CA ALA A 136 -5.04 -23.01 -12.38
C ALA A 136 -5.45 -23.95 -13.52
#